data_AF-A0A2V2QBR2-F1
#
_entry.id   AF-A0A2V2QBR2-F1
#
_cell.length_a   1.000
_cell.length_b   1.000
_cell.length_c   1.000
_cell.angle_alpha   90.00
_cell.angle_beta   90.00
_cell.angle_gamma   90.00
#
_symmetry.space_group_name_H-M   'P 1'
#
loop_
_entity.id
_entity.type
_entity.pdbx_description
1 polymer ?
#
loop_
_entity_poly.entity_id
_entity_poly.type
_entity_poly.pdbx_seq_one_letter_code
_entity_poly.pdbx_strand_id
1 'polypeptide(L)'
;MGPVLAGAAVRRLSPGCTAVLCEPGSADGRSMTEEQHRQAAAKPARVWSTVGFEPFRNGVHFLDYRLQRPLGLLAERQQEFTALCRSWNAQHGPR
;
A
#
# COMPACT_ATOMS: atom_id res chain seq x y z
N MET A 1 -9.03 -6.64 -12.45
CA MET A 1 -9.86 -6.11 -11.36
C MET A 1 -9.53 -6.71 -10.00
N GLY A 2 -9.47 -8.04 -9.85
CA GLY A 2 -9.23 -8.71 -8.55
C GLY A 2 -8.10 -8.16 -7.67
N PRO A 3 -6.87 -7.96 -8.17
CA PRO A 3 -5.76 -7.45 -7.35
C PRO A 3 -5.92 -5.99 -6.91
N VAL A 4 -6.62 -5.16 -7.69
CA VAL A 4 -6.90 -3.76 -7.35
C VAL A 4 -7.91 -3.69 -6.20
N LEU A 5 -8.96 -4.52 -6.27
CA LEU A 5 -9.96 -4.64 -5.20
C LEU A 5 -9.33 -5.22 -3.91
N ALA A 6 -8.49 -6.24 -4.06
CA ALA A 6 -7.75 -6.81 -2.94
C ALA A 6 -6.77 -5.80 -2.32
N GLY A 7 -6.07 -5.00 -3.13
CA GLY A 7 -5.23 -3.90 -2.65
C GLY A 7 -6.01 -2.81 -1.91
N ALA A 8 -7.22 -2.47 -2.37
CA ALA A 8 -8.10 -1.53 -1.68
C ALA A 8 -8.62 -2.08 -0.34
N ALA A 9 -8.99 -3.36 -0.30
CA ALA A 9 -9.39 -4.04 0.92
C ALA A 9 -8.25 -4.12 1.94
N VAL A 10 -7.04 -4.51 1.49
CA VAL A 10 -5.83 -4.49 2.33
C VAL A 10 -5.62 -3.10 2.92
N ARG A 11 -5.60 -2.04 2.09
CA ARG A 11 -5.43 -0.65 2.58
C ARG A 11 -6.45 -0.25 3.65
N ARG A 12 -7.69 -0.71 3.56
CA ARG A 12 -8.74 -0.40 4.52
C ARG A 12 -8.60 -1.18 5.83
N LEU A 13 -8.03 -2.38 5.77
CA LEU A 13 -7.82 -3.28 6.92
C LEU A 13 -6.46 -3.10 7.59
N SER A 14 -5.48 -2.52 6.89
CA SER A 14 -4.11 -2.30 7.36
C SER A 14 -3.90 -1.28 8.49
N PRO A 15 -4.81 -0.36 8.86
CA PRO A 15 -4.57 0.52 10.00
C PRO A 15 -4.29 -0.28 11.29
N GLY A 16 -3.14 -0.01 11.93
CA GLY A 16 -2.66 -0.75 13.11
C GLY A 16 -1.82 -2.00 12.79
N CYS A 17 -1.75 -2.41 11.52
CA CYS A 17 -0.87 -3.50 11.09
C CYS A 17 0.57 -3.01 10.91
N THR A 18 1.49 -3.87 11.31
CA THR A 18 2.94 -3.65 11.15
C THR A 18 3.41 -3.97 9.72
N ALA A 19 2.75 -4.93 9.07
CA ALA A 19 2.98 -5.34 7.68
C ALA A 19 1.79 -6.16 7.18
N VAL A 20 1.68 -6.34 5.87
CA VAL A 20 0.72 -7.26 5.24
C VAL A 20 1.45 -8.21 4.29
N LEU A 21 1.12 -9.50 4.39
CA LEU A 21 1.58 -10.53 3.47
C LEU A 21 0.40 -11.03 2.62
N CYS A 22 0.62 -11.13 1.32
CA CYS A 22 -0.33 -11.65 0.35
C CYS A 22 0.26 -12.87 -0.35
N GLU A 23 -0.35 -14.03 -0.15
CA GLU A 23 -0.02 -15.25 -0.85
C GLU A 23 -1.05 -15.54 -1.97
N PRO A 24 -0.61 -15.80 -3.21
CA PRO A 24 -1.50 -16.18 -4.29
C PRO A 24 -2.06 -17.61 -4.08
N GLY A 25 -3.36 -17.71 -3.83
CA GLY A 25 -4.09 -18.98 -3.76
C GLY A 25 -4.92 -19.27 -5.01
N SER A 26 -5.29 -20.54 -5.21
CA SER A 26 -6.27 -20.92 -6.22
C SER A 26 -7.68 -20.45 -5.82
N ALA A 27 -8.36 -19.73 -6.71
CA ALA A 27 -9.70 -19.19 -6.46
C ALA A 27 -10.81 -20.26 -6.53
N ASP A 28 -10.54 -21.38 -7.20
CA ASP A 28 -11.51 -22.46 -7.43
C ASP A 28 -11.16 -23.74 -6.66
N GLY A 29 -10.22 -23.65 -5.72
CA GLY A 29 -9.83 -24.77 -4.85
C GLY A 29 -9.09 -25.90 -5.57
N ARG A 30 -8.73 -25.73 -6.85
CA ARG A 30 -7.95 -26.74 -7.57
C ARG A 30 -6.55 -26.85 -6.97
N SER A 31 -6.14 -28.09 -6.70
CA SER A 31 -4.76 -28.45 -6.40
C SER A 31 -3.87 -28.09 -7.58
N MET A 32 -2.81 -27.34 -7.32
CA MET A 32 -1.80 -26.97 -8.30
C MET A 32 -0.45 -27.48 -7.84
N THR A 33 0.39 -27.93 -8.77
CA THR A 33 1.79 -28.22 -8.47
C THR A 33 2.52 -26.91 -8.12
N GLU A 34 3.65 -27.00 -7.42
CA GLU A 34 4.45 -25.81 -7.08
C GLU A 34 4.85 -25.01 -8.32
N GLU A 35 5.17 -25.67 -9.43
CA GLU A 35 5.55 -25.01 -10.68
C GLU A 35 4.35 -24.26 -11.29
N GLN A 36 3.17 -24.88 -11.29
CA GLN A 36 1.94 -24.21 -11.73
C GLN A 36 1.62 -23.03 -10.82
N HIS A 37 1.83 -23.16 -9.51
CA HIS A 37 1.66 -22.07 -8.56
C HIS A 37 2.62 -20.90 -8.85
N ARG A 38 3.90 -21.18 -9.10
CA ARG A 38 4.90 -20.16 -9.46
C ARG A 38 4.51 -19.41 -10.74
N GLN A 39 4.13 -20.14 -11.79
CA GLN A 39 3.72 -19.53 -13.05
C GLN A 39 2.43 -18.70 -12.89
N ALA A 40 1.45 -19.21 -12.15
CA ALA A 40 0.22 -18.49 -11.88
C ALA A 40 0.43 -17.25 -11.00
N ALA A 41 1.36 -17.32 -10.04
CA ALA A 41 1.72 -16.21 -9.14
C ALA A 41 2.41 -15.04 -9.86
N ALA A 42 3.07 -15.28 -11.00
CA ALA A 42 3.77 -14.23 -11.76
C ALA A 42 2.85 -13.09 -12.24
N LYS A 43 1.60 -13.41 -12.63
CA LYS A 43 0.65 -12.41 -13.12
C LYS A 43 0.09 -11.53 -12.00
N PRO A 44 -0.38 -12.06 -10.85
CA PRO A 44 -0.69 -11.28 -9.66
C PRO A 44 0.49 -10.48 -9.15
N ALA A 45 1.71 -11.05 -9.14
CA ALA A 45 2.92 -10.38 -8.67
C ALA A 45 3.15 -9.04 -9.35
N ARG A 46 3.11 -9.02 -10.70
CA ARG A 46 3.24 -7.81 -11.49
C ARG A 46 2.20 -6.74 -11.13
N VAL A 47 0.97 -7.16 -10.79
CA VAL A 47 -0.09 -6.21 -10.41
C VAL A 47 0.10 -5.72 -8.97
N TRP A 48 0.50 -6.58 -8.04
CA TRP A 48 0.82 -6.23 -6.66
C TRP A 48 1.94 -5.18 -6.56
N SER A 49 2.98 -5.27 -7.38
CA SER A 49 4.03 -4.25 -7.47
C SER A 49 3.50 -2.87 -7.87
N THR A 50 2.47 -2.79 -8.73
CA THR A 50 1.88 -1.48 -9.10
C THR A 50 1.15 -0.78 -7.94
N VAL A 51 0.83 -1.52 -6.87
CA VAL A 51 0.15 -0.99 -5.67
C VAL A 51 1.06 -0.99 -4.44
N GLY A 52 2.38 -1.14 -4.63
CA GLY A 52 3.41 -0.93 -3.62
C GLY A 52 3.83 -2.17 -2.83
N PHE A 53 3.41 -3.37 -3.25
CA PHE A 53 3.91 -4.61 -2.66
C PHE A 53 5.22 -5.05 -3.33
N GLU A 54 6.16 -5.50 -2.51
CA GLU A 54 7.43 -6.04 -2.96
C GLU A 54 7.42 -7.58 -2.91
N PRO A 55 8.12 -8.26 -3.83
CA PRO A 55 8.34 -9.70 -3.73
C PRO A 55 9.10 -10.05 -2.44
N PHE A 56 8.66 -11.09 -1.73
CA PHE A 56 9.36 -11.58 -0.55
C PHE A 56 9.96 -12.98 -0.76
N ARG A 57 9.17 -14.04 -0.64
CA ARG A 57 9.61 -15.44 -0.82
C ARG A 57 8.45 -16.32 -1.30
N ASN A 58 8.74 -17.31 -2.14
CA ASN A 58 7.77 -18.32 -2.59
C ASN A 58 6.47 -17.74 -3.19
N GLY A 59 6.55 -16.62 -3.92
CA GLY A 59 5.37 -15.97 -4.51
C GLY A 59 4.55 -15.12 -3.52
N VAL A 60 4.95 -15.07 -2.25
CA VAL A 60 4.38 -14.16 -1.25
C VAL A 60 4.87 -12.73 -1.51
N HIS A 61 3.94 -11.80 -1.41
CA HIS A 61 4.16 -10.37 -1.58
C HIS A 61 3.99 -9.65 -0.26
N PHE A 62 4.83 -8.66 0.00
CA PHE A 62 4.90 -7.94 1.26
C PHE A 62 4.66 -6.45 1.05
N LEU A 63 3.82 -5.87 1.89
CA LEU A 63 3.62 -4.43 2.00
C LEU A 63 4.09 -3.97 3.38
N ASP A 64 5.17 -3.19 3.41
CA ASP A 64 5.61 -2.53 4.64
C ASP A 64 4.82 -1.24 4.86
N TYR A 65 3.95 -1.23 5.86
CA TYR A 65 3.21 -0.02 6.24
C TYR A 65 4.08 0.98 7.03
N ARG A 66 5.33 0.64 7.35
CA ARG A 66 6.32 1.51 8.00
C ARG A 66 7.26 2.20 7.00
N LEU A 67 7.28 1.82 5.72
CA LEU A 67 8.01 2.52 4.64
C LEU A 67 7.19 3.69 4.05
N GLN A 68 6.55 4.45 4.94
CA GLN A 68 5.50 5.46 4.78
C GLN A 68 5.86 6.72 3.96
N ARG A 69 6.16 6.58 2.67
CA ARG A 69 6.22 7.74 1.75
C ARG A 69 4.95 8.64 1.79
N PRO A 70 3.71 8.12 1.96
CA PRO A 70 2.50 8.96 1.97
C PRO A 70 2.23 9.74 3.26
N LEU A 71 2.58 9.22 4.44
CA LEU A 71 2.37 9.94 5.72
C LEU A 71 3.42 11.04 5.89
N GLY A 72 4.65 10.83 5.40
CA GLY A 72 5.64 11.90 5.30
C GLY A 72 5.14 13.06 4.42
N LEU A 73 4.58 12.75 3.25
CA LEU A 73 4.02 13.77 2.36
C LEU A 73 2.81 14.51 2.98
N LEU A 74 1.94 13.82 3.72
CA LEU A 74 0.84 14.48 4.44
C LEU A 74 1.36 15.40 5.55
N ALA A 75 2.35 14.95 6.32
CA ALA A 75 2.98 15.76 7.36
C ALA A 75 3.68 17.01 6.79
N GLU A 76 4.40 16.85 5.67
CA GLU A 76 5.02 17.97 4.95
C GLU A 76 3.97 19.00 4.48
N ARG A 77 2.92 18.54 3.79
CA ARG A 77 1.85 19.46 3.31
C ARG A 77 1.12 20.13 4.47
N GLN A 78 0.95 19.45 5.61
CA GLN A 78 0.30 20.01 6.79
C GLN A 78 1.19 21.06 7.50
N GLN A 79 2.51 20.87 7.50
CA GLN A 79 3.46 21.87 7.98
C GLN A 79 3.48 23.13 7.09
N GLU A 80 3.50 22.94 5.77
CA GLU A 80 3.43 24.04 4.80
C GLU A 80 2.13 24.85 4.95
N PHE A 81 0.99 24.17 5.05
CA PHE A 81 -0.31 24.81 5.27
C PHE A 81 -0.34 25.61 6.58
N THR A 82 0.17 25.04 7.67
CA THR A 82 0.21 25.73 8.97
C THR A 82 1.12 26.96 8.92
N ALA A 83 2.24 26.90 8.19
CA ALA A 83 3.12 28.04 7.99
C ALA A 83 2.43 29.16 7.20
N LEU A 84 1.69 28.81 6.14
CA LEU A 84 0.89 29.75 5.37
C LEU A 84 -0.21 30.42 6.20
N CYS A 85 -0.94 29.66 7.03
CA CYS A 85 -1.95 30.23 7.93
C CYS A 85 -1.32 31.22 8.93
N ARG A 86 -0.15 30.89 9.48
CA ARG A 86 0.57 31.80 10.39
C ARG A 86 1.03 33.08 9.70
N SER A 87 1.59 32.99 8.49
CA SER A 87 2.02 34.19 7.75
C SER A 87 0.83 35.05 7.36
N TRP A 88 -0.28 34.43 6.92
CA TRP A 88 -1.51 35.13 6.60
C TRP A 88 -2.06 35.88 7.82
N ASN A 89 -2.17 35.22 8.97
CA ASN A 89 -2.62 35.84 10.21
C ASN A 89 -1.66 36.92 10.73
N ALA A 90 -0.36 36.80 10.50
CA ALA A 90 0.60 37.86 10.85
C ALA A 90 0.45 39.11 9.97
N GLN A 91 0.01 38.93 8.72
CA GLN A 91 -0.17 40.03 7.75
C GLN A 91 -1.58 40.65 7.80
N HIS A 92 -2.59 39.87 8.20
CA HIS A 92 -4.01 40.24 8.14
C HIS A 92 -4.74 40.08 9.49
N GLY A 93 -4.01 39.85 10.58
CA GLY A 93 -4.56 39.82 11.93
C GLY A 93 -5.23 41.16 12.29
N PRO A 94 -6.23 41.16 13.19
CA PRO A 94 -7.01 42.37 13.48
C PRO A 94 -6.09 43.50 13.95
N ARG A 95 -6.33 44.71 13.41
CA ARG A 95 -5.67 45.95 13.85
C ARG A 95 -5.73 46.12 15.36
#